data_AF-A0A396RKN5-F1
#
_entry.id   AF-A0A396RKN5-F1
#
_cell.length_a   1.000
_cell.length_b   1.000
_cell.length_c   1.000
_cell.angle_alpha   90.00
_cell.angle_beta   90.00
_cell.angle_gamma   90.00
#
_symmetry.space_group_name_H-M   'P 1'
#
loop_
_entity.id
_entity.type
_entity.pdbx_description
1 polymer ?
#
loop_
_entity_poly.entity_id
_entity_poly.type
_entity_poly.pdbx_seq_one_letter_code
_entity_poly.pdbx_strand_id
1 'polypeptide(L)'
;MGFKVDSSFLRYLTMGARGTRQVIAELEGLGFEPIELERYCTSNKIWATKVKRLRLPDLICVKTGLKVEVRAKSALTIKMSDAPANPDRVWDAGAEDEDVVAFIACRNGPGGPFPADHAAYFDIGSLRRSARKSILGPAKSASEGAERDRTWPSTVPKRSGTVLSVTRDKLLVQMEEPARKQSFNVAGRNVYVAAGDRFEAGMTFLAGVPDRMADLSPHLARRYDPVKGLRSARAVDRYAAAKAVRFRPEREQAALPLLERALKSEREARVALEVAGTATALGLAAGQGRIADFLWSDDAADLSMEAILILTEIGGDFAREQLAQLAADPDFEGDERRQAAIWGLGKAGVKAYHDLLPYLNDADENVAFHAIAAFGHDTPRPIVQRLVRALSNGEPSLAPAASEALRVIGGRKVLEVLVKAIEQSGSDFAWGMATLGRLEPKLVREGLRGSPLLAQLEPMLLMAHGANWLTAEDAVVNFAFLLKQDLYAPVN
;
A
#
# COMPACT_ATOMS: atom_id res chain seq x y z
N MET A 1 13.83 1.17 -17.37
CA MET A 1 12.48 0.71 -17.80
C MET A 1 11.50 1.82 -17.44
N GLY A 2 10.97 2.57 -18.41
CA GLY A 2 10.24 3.81 -18.13
C GLY A 2 8.92 3.58 -17.38
N PHE A 3 8.58 4.50 -16.48
CA PHE A 3 7.24 4.61 -15.88
C PHE A 3 6.21 4.77 -17.01
N LYS A 4 5.70 3.66 -17.55
CA LYS A 4 4.44 3.71 -18.30
C LYS A 4 3.39 4.08 -17.27
N VAL A 5 2.98 5.34 -17.29
CA VAL A 5 1.93 5.93 -16.46
C VAL A 5 0.61 5.29 -16.88
N ASP A 6 0.41 4.04 -16.51
CA ASP A 6 -0.92 3.47 -16.48
C ASP A 6 -1.57 3.98 -15.18
N SER A 7 -2.06 5.21 -15.24
CA SER A 7 -2.80 5.85 -14.14
C SER A 7 -3.96 4.97 -13.67
N SER A 8 -4.50 4.11 -14.54
CA SER A 8 -5.52 3.13 -14.19
C SER A 8 -4.96 1.99 -13.32
N PHE A 9 -3.74 1.52 -13.58
CA PHE A 9 -3.06 0.52 -12.76
C PHE A 9 -2.71 1.07 -11.37
N LEU A 10 -2.10 2.26 -11.30
CA LEU A 10 -1.81 2.92 -10.01
C LEU A 10 -3.10 3.18 -9.21
N ARG A 11 -4.20 3.53 -9.90
CA ARG A 11 -5.52 3.67 -9.28
C ARG A 11 -5.99 2.38 -8.63
N TYR A 12 -5.90 1.24 -9.30
CA TYR A 12 -6.31 -0.05 -8.71
C TYR A 12 -5.43 -0.47 -7.52
N LEU A 13 -4.12 -0.23 -7.59
CA LEU A 13 -3.24 -0.46 -6.44
C LEU A 13 -3.57 0.46 -5.27
N THR A 14 -3.85 1.74 -5.55
CA THR A 14 -4.28 2.70 -4.54
C THR A 14 -5.62 2.32 -3.91
N MET A 15 -6.55 1.77 -4.69
CA MET A 15 -7.80 1.21 -4.16
C MET A 15 -7.53 0.04 -3.21
N GLY A 16 -6.67 -0.90 -3.61
CA GLY A 16 -6.26 -2.02 -2.76
C GLY A 16 -5.68 -1.52 -1.44
N ALA A 17 -4.63 -0.70 -1.52
CA ALA A 17 -3.93 -0.12 -0.38
C ALA A 17 -4.88 0.63 0.58
N ARG A 18 -5.73 1.52 0.07
CA ARG A 18 -6.68 2.29 0.90
C ARG A 18 -7.78 1.39 1.48
N GLY A 19 -8.28 0.43 0.72
CA GLY A 19 -9.23 -0.57 1.21
C GLY A 19 -8.66 -1.39 2.37
N THR A 20 -7.40 -1.87 2.24
CA THR A 20 -6.71 -2.58 3.31
C THR A 20 -6.51 -1.73 4.55
N ARG A 21 -6.13 -0.44 4.41
CA ARG A 21 -6.02 0.48 5.55
C ARG A 21 -7.35 0.68 6.28
N GLN A 22 -8.45 0.76 5.55
CA GLN A 22 -9.78 0.89 6.16
C GLN A 22 -10.21 -0.39 6.87
N VAL A 23 -9.93 -1.57 6.30
CA VAL A 23 -10.16 -2.86 6.98
C VAL A 23 -9.31 -2.98 8.24
N ILE A 24 -8.05 -2.53 8.22
CA ILE A 24 -7.21 -2.45 9.43
C ILE A 24 -7.89 -1.57 10.49
N ALA A 25 -8.31 -0.36 10.14
CA ALA A 25 -8.97 0.55 11.07
C ALA A 25 -10.29 -0.01 11.64
N GLU A 26 -11.08 -0.70 10.81
CA GLU A 26 -12.30 -1.39 11.25
C GLU A 26 -11.99 -2.54 12.23
N LEU A 27 -11.01 -3.39 11.91
CA LEU A 27 -10.57 -4.49 12.78
C LEU A 27 -10.01 -3.97 14.12
N GLU A 28 -9.21 -2.90 14.12
CA GLU A 28 -8.72 -2.23 15.33
C GLU A 28 -9.88 -1.69 16.17
N GLY A 29 -10.87 -1.05 15.54
CA GLY A 29 -12.10 -0.58 16.20
C GLY A 29 -12.91 -1.70 16.85
N LEU A 30 -12.81 -2.93 16.34
CA LEU A 30 -13.41 -4.15 16.91
C LEU A 30 -12.54 -4.82 17.98
N GLY A 31 -11.33 -4.32 18.25
CA GLY A 31 -10.41 -4.84 19.26
C GLY A 31 -9.43 -5.91 18.77
N PHE A 32 -9.28 -6.09 17.45
CA PHE A 32 -8.20 -6.90 16.88
C PHE A 32 -6.89 -6.10 16.80
N GLU A 33 -5.78 -6.81 16.57
CA GLU A 33 -4.47 -6.21 16.29
C GLU A 33 -3.94 -6.77 14.97
N PRO A 34 -4.39 -6.22 13.83
CA PRO A 34 -3.94 -6.65 12.51
C PRO A 34 -2.53 -6.13 12.22
N ILE A 35 -1.74 -6.96 11.56
CA ILE A 35 -0.49 -6.57 10.89
C ILE A 35 -0.59 -6.98 9.42
N GLU A 36 0.18 -6.33 8.55
CA GLU A 36 0.41 -6.83 7.19
C GLU A 36 1.06 -8.22 7.28
N LEU A 37 0.42 -9.22 6.68
CA LEU A 37 1.00 -10.54 6.47
C LEU A 37 1.70 -10.58 5.12
N GLU A 38 1.00 -10.19 4.05
CA GLU A 38 1.60 -9.85 2.77
C GLU A 38 2.15 -8.42 2.87
N ARG A 39 3.48 -8.29 2.90
CA ARG A 39 4.18 -7.01 3.10
C ARG A 39 3.75 -5.96 2.07
N TYR A 40 3.49 -4.75 2.54
CA TYR A 40 3.08 -3.61 1.73
C TYR A 40 1.71 -3.75 1.03
N CYS A 41 0.81 -4.60 1.53
CA CYS A 41 -0.58 -4.65 1.08
C CYS A 41 -1.37 -3.36 1.37
N THR A 42 -0.85 -2.46 2.21
CA THR A 42 -1.32 -1.10 2.46
C THR A 42 -0.58 -0.03 1.66
N SER A 43 0.36 -0.39 0.79
CA SER A 43 1.13 0.55 -0.05
C SER A 43 0.73 0.42 -1.52
N ASN A 44 0.85 1.52 -2.26
CA ASN A 44 0.70 1.54 -3.72
C ASN A 44 2.05 1.72 -4.44
N LYS A 45 3.17 1.54 -3.72
CA LYS A 45 4.51 1.56 -4.30
C LYS A 45 4.66 0.38 -5.27
N ILE A 46 5.03 0.70 -6.52
CA ILE A 46 5.23 -0.28 -7.58
C ILE A 46 6.72 -0.56 -7.69
N TRP A 47 7.05 -1.85 -7.74
CA TRP A 47 8.33 -2.40 -8.18
C TRP A 47 8.04 -3.31 -9.39
N ALA A 48 8.92 -3.31 -10.39
CA ALA A 48 8.87 -4.22 -11.52
C ALA A 48 9.09 -5.68 -11.07
N THR A 49 9.95 -5.87 -10.08
CA THR A 49 10.24 -7.15 -9.45
C THR A 49 9.04 -7.62 -8.61
N LYS A 50 8.36 -8.67 -9.06
CA LYS A 50 7.19 -9.25 -8.38
C LYS A 50 7.59 -10.48 -7.58
N VAL A 51 7.41 -10.43 -6.27
CA VAL A 51 7.59 -11.59 -5.39
C VAL A 51 6.28 -12.36 -5.32
N LYS A 52 6.15 -13.47 -6.07
CA LYS A 52 4.91 -14.27 -6.12
C LYS A 52 5.20 -15.77 -6.00
N ARG A 53 5.65 -16.24 -4.84
CA ARG A 53 5.95 -17.67 -4.58
C ARG A 53 4.97 -18.36 -3.63
N LEU A 54 4.56 -17.70 -2.55
CA LEU A 54 3.60 -18.23 -1.56
C LEU A 54 2.30 -17.40 -1.58
N ARG A 55 1.12 -18.03 -1.70
CA ARG A 55 -0.17 -17.33 -1.57
C ARG A 55 -0.40 -17.02 -0.09
N LEU A 56 -0.49 -15.74 0.24
CA LEU A 56 -0.76 -15.26 1.59
C LEU A 56 -2.03 -14.40 1.60
N PRO A 57 -2.82 -14.46 2.69
CA PRO A 57 -3.76 -13.40 3.03
C PRO A 57 -3.03 -12.07 3.26
N ASP A 58 -3.74 -10.96 3.09
CA ASP A 58 -3.14 -9.63 3.25
C ASP A 58 -2.76 -9.34 4.70
N LEU A 59 -3.59 -9.78 5.67
CA LEU A 59 -3.44 -9.44 7.08
C LEU A 59 -3.47 -10.69 7.99
N ILE A 60 -2.85 -10.56 9.18
CA ILE A 60 -3.07 -11.44 10.32
C ILE A 60 -3.32 -10.64 11.59
N CYS A 61 -4.34 -11.03 12.37
CA CYS A 61 -4.61 -10.47 13.69
C CYS A 61 -3.77 -11.20 14.74
N VAL A 62 -2.68 -10.59 15.23
CA VAL A 62 -1.64 -11.31 15.99
C VAL A 62 -2.10 -11.86 17.34
N LYS A 63 -3.19 -11.34 17.94
CA LYS A 63 -3.77 -11.91 19.18
C LYS A 63 -4.64 -13.13 18.95
N THR A 64 -5.36 -13.18 17.83
CA THR A 64 -6.44 -14.16 17.58
C THR A 64 -6.08 -15.19 16.52
N GLY A 65 -5.11 -14.86 15.66
CA GLY A 65 -4.65 -15.71 14.56
C GLY A 65 -5.56 -15.64 13.34
N LEU A 66 -6.57 -14.76 13.35
CA LEU A 66 -7.47 -14.53 12.22
C LEU A 66 -6.68 -13.96 11.04
N LYS A 67 -6.66 -14.66 9.92
CA LYS A 67 -6.09 -14.15 8.67
C LYS A 67 -7.21 -13.56 7.82
N VAL A 68 -6.91 -12.43 7.18
CA VAL A 68 -7.88 -11.65 6.40
C VAL A 68 -7.31 -11.37 5.02
N GLU A 69 -8.01 -11.81 3.97
CA GLU A 69 -7.72 -11.41 2.59
C GLU A 69 -8.63 -10.22 2.23
N VAL A 70 -8.05 -9.10 1.82
CA VAL A 70 -8.78 -7.85 1.53
C VAL A 70 -9.00 -7.72 0.02
N ARG A 71 -10.27 -7.51 -0.34
CA ARG A 71 -10.71 -7.38 -1.72
C ARG A 71 -11.42 -6.04 -1.91
N ALA A 72 -10.62 -5.01 -2.16
CA ALA A 72 -11.11 -3.69 -2.58
C ALA A 72 -11.67 -3.72 -4.01
N LYS A 73 -12.90 -3.24 -4.23
CA LYS A 73 -13.60 -3.30 -5.53
C LYS A 73 -14.26 -1.97 -5.90
N SER A 74 -14.10 -1.55 -7.16
CA SER A 74 -14.87 -0.41 -7.71
C SER A 74 -16.34 -0.76 -7.95
N ALA A 75 -16.60 -2.03 -8.27
CA ALA A 75 -17.92 -2.63 -8.32
C ALA A 75 -17.96 -3.79 -7.32
N LEU A 76 -18.65 -3.57 -6.20
CA LEU A 76 -18.71 -4.55 -5.12
C LEU A 76 -19.29 -5.87 -5.62
N THR A 77 -18.48 -6.92 -5.54
CA THR A 77 -18.82 -8.28 -5.96
C THR A 77 -18.03 -9.26 -5.11
N ILE A 78 -18.63 -10.42 -4.79
CA ILE A 78 -17.95 -11.51 -4.11
C ILE A 78 -17.09 -12.23 -5.15
N LYS A 79 -15.86 -11.74 -5.36
CA LYS A 79 -14.97 -12.14 -6.45
C LYS A 79 -13.54 -12.35 -5.99
N MET A 80 -13.03 -13.56 -6.24
CA MET A 80 -11.67 -13.98 -5.93
C MET A 80 -10.87 -14.29 -7.20
N SER A 81 -9.56 -14.11 -7.11
CA SER A 81 -8.62 -14.63 -8.11
C SER A 81 -8.43 -16.14 -7.89
N ASP A 82 -8.60 -16.93 -8.95
CA ASP A 82 -8.48 -18.38 -8.93
C ASP A 82 -7.66 -18.91 -10.10
N ALA A 83 -6.76 -19.85 -9.83
CA ALA A 83 -6.02 -20.60 -10.84
C ALA A 83 -6.23 -22.11 -10.64
N PRO A 84 -7.34 -22.69 -11.15
CA PRO A 84 -7.70 -24.09 -10.87
C PRO A 84 -6.66 -25.14 -11.25
N ALA A 85 -5.80 -24.82 -12.23
CA ALA A 85 -4.73 -25.70 -12.70
C ALA A 85 -3.43 -25.58 -11.90
N ASN A 86 -3.36 -24.66 -10.93
CA ASN A 86 -2.18 -24.44 -10.09
C ASN A 86 -2.59 -24.53 -8.61
N PRO A 87 -2.32 -25.67 -7.94
CA PRO A 87 -2.69 -25.89 -6.53
C PRO A 87 -2.16 -24.80 -5.57
N ASP A 88 -1.05 -24.16 -5.88
CA ASP A 88 -0.46 -23.10 -5.05
C ASP A 88 -1.12 -21.73 -5.27
N ARG A 89 -2.03 -21.64 -6.24
CA ARG A 89 -2.70 -20.40 -6.68
C ARG A 89 -4.21 -20.53 -6.81
N VAL A 90 -4.81 -21.67 -6.42
CA VAL A 90 -6.26 -21.74 -6.24
C VAL A 90 -6.71 -20.70 -5.22
N TRP A 91 -7.94 -20.21 -5.39
CA TRP A 91 -8.45 -19.04 -4.67
C TRP A 91 -8.41 -19.15 -3.14
N ASP A 92 -8.42 -20.37 -2.59
CA ASP A 92 -8.39 -20.69 -1.18
C ASP A 92 -7.12 -21.45 -0.74
N ALA A 93 -6.08 -21.45 -1.59
CA ALA A 93 -4.82 -22.13 -1.28
C ALA A 93 -4.22 -21.57 0.01
N GLY A 94 -3.99 -22.45 0.99
CA GLY A 94 -3.40 -22.08 2.27
C GLY A 94 -4.35 -21.39 3.27
N ALA A 95 -5.63 -21.16 2.92
CA ALA A 95 -6.62 -20.62 3.84
C ALA A 95 -7.26 -21.70 4.71
N GLU A 96 -7.62 -21.38 5.95
CA GLU A 96 -8.47 -22.20 6.82
C GLU A 96 -9.94 -21.80 6.68
N ASP A 97 -10.87 -22.66 7.09
CA ASP A 97 -12.31 -22.38 6.98
C ASP A 97 -12.73 -21.13 7.78
N GLU A 98 -12.04 -20.87 8.90
CA GLU A 98 -12.27 -19.72 9.77
C GLU A 98 -11.52 -18.46 9.35
N ASP A 99 -10.65 -18.52 8.35
CA ASP A 99 -10.10 -17.30 7.76
C ASP A 99 -11.22 -16.56 7.00
N VAL A 100 -11.06 -15.25 6.79
CA VAL A 100 -12.11 -14.42 6.19
C VAL A 100 -11.59 -13.64 4.99
N VAL A 101 -12.52 -13.35 4.08
CA VAL A 101 -12.32 -12.37 3.00
C VAL A 101 -13.12 -11.12 3.32
N ALA A 102 -12.44 -9.98 3.39
CA ALA A 102 -13.06 -8.67 3.56
C ALA A 102 -13.29 -8.02 2.18
N PHE A 103 -14.55 -7.96 1.74
CA PHE A 103 -14.92 -7.25 0.52
C PHE A 103 -15.31 -5.82 0.86
N ILE A 104 -14.52 -4.86 0.39
CA ILE A 104 -14.74 -3.44 0.64
C ILE A 104 -14.88 -2.72 -0.70
N ALA A 105 -15.89 -1.87 -0.82
CA ALA A 105 -16.04 -1.10 -2.05
C ALA A 105 -15.27 0.21 -1.98
N CYS A 106 -14.76 0.64 -3.13
CA CYS A 106 -13.99 1.88 -3.27
C CYS A 106 -14.58 2.71 -4.41
N ARG A 107 -14.91 3.98 -4.12
CA ARG A 107 -15.35 4.96 -5.12
C ARG A 107 -14.20 5.85 -5.53
N ASN A 108 -14.31 6.48 -6.70
CA ASN A 108 -13.39 7.53 -7.10
C ASN A 108 -13.89 8.88 -6.60
N GLY A 109 -13.00 9.69 -6.04
CA GLY A 109 -13.26 11.08 -5.70
C GLY A 109 -12.12 11.99 -6.18
N PRO A 110 -12.22 13.31 -5.94
CA PRO A 110 -11.23 14.30 -6.39
C PRO A 110 -9.80 14.06 -5.85
N GLY A 111 -9.67 13.38 -4.71
CA GLY A 111 -8.39 13.00 -4.09
C GLY A 111 -7.97 11.54 -4.36
N GLY A 112 -8.48 10.95 -5.44
CA GLY A 112 -8.29 9.55 -5.78
C GLY A 112 -9.32 8.60 -5.14
N PRO A 113 -9.08 7.29 -5.16
CA PRO A 113 -10.02 6.31 -4.64
C PRO A 113 -10.22 6.42 -3.13
N PHE A 114 -11.45 6.28 -2.64
CA PHE A 114 -11.75 6.23 -1.21
C PHE A 114 -12.63 4.99 -0.91
N PRO A 115 -12.32 4.23 0.15
CA PRO A 115 -13.08 3.05 0.53
C PRO A 115 -14.40 3.42 1.23
N ALA A 116 -15.34 2.49 1.27
CA ALA A 116 -16.51 2.52 2.15
C ALA A 116 -16.08 2.40 3.62
N ASP A 117 -16.93 2.83 4.54
CA ASP A 117 -16.59 2.80 5.98
C ASP A 117 -16.47 1.37 6.53
N HIS A 118 -17.25 0.43 5.98
CA HIS A 118 -17.32 -0.96 6.45
C HIS A 118 -17.09 -1.95 5.31
N ALA A 119 -16.35 -3.03 5.62
CA ALA A 119 -16.21 -4.18 4.74
C ALA A 119 -17.28 -5.25 5.04
N ALA A 120 -17.64 -6.03 4.02
CA ALA A 120 -18.43 -7.24 4.20
C ALA A 120 -17.49 -8.45 4.32
N TYR A 121 -17.56 -9.13 5.45
CA TYR A 121 -16.72 -10.29 5.76
C TYR A 121 -17.44 -11.59 5.39
N PHE A 122 -16.72 -12.53 4.78
CA PHE A 122 -17.21 -13.89 4.53
C PHE A 122 -16.14 -14.89 4.94
N ASP A 123 -16.53 -15.93 5.69
CA ASP A 123 -15.63 -17.02 6.04
C ASP A 123 -15.30 -17.86 4.80
N ILE A 124 -14.05 -18.30 4.71
CA ILE A 124 -13.57 -19.15 3.61
C ILE A 124 -14.37 -20.44 3.56
N GLY A 125 -14.76 -21.01 4.70
CA GLY A 125 -15.63 -22.20 4.76
C GLY A 125 -16.97 -22.00 4.03
N SER A 126 -17.61 -20.84 4.21
CA SER A 126 -18.84 -20.46 3.51
C SER A 126 -18.60 -20.29 2.02
N LEU A 127 -17.49 -19.68 1.62
CA LEU A 127 -17.14 -19.57 0.20
C LEU A 127 -16.89 -20.97 -0.42
N ARG A 128 -16.23 -21.88 0.30
CA ARG A 128 -15.99 -23.28 -0.11
C ARG A 128 -17.28 -24.06 -0.28
N ARG A 129 -18.16 -24.09 0.73
CA ARG A 129 -19.47 -24.77 0.68
C ARG A 129 -20.33 -24.27 -0.47
N SER A 130 -20.20 -22.99 -0.81
CA SER A 130 -20.95 -22.36 -1.89
C SER A 130 -20.21 -22.33 -3.23
N ALA A 131 -18.98 -22.83 -3.33
CA ALA A 131 -18.14 -22.72 -4.52
C ALA A 131 -18.75 -23.36 -5.77
N ARG A 132 -19.53 -24.44 -5.62
CA ARG A 132 -20.27 -25.09 -6.74
C ARG A 132 -21.32 -24.19 -7.40
N LYS A 133 -21.76 -23.14 -6.71
CA LYS A 133 -22.71 -22.13 -7.19
C LYS A 133 -21.99 -20.85 -7.68
N SER A 134 -20.66 -20.82 -7.66
CA SER A 134 -19.84 -19.74 -8.22
C SER A 134 -19.68 -19.89 -9.72
N ILE A 135 -19.35 -18.78 -10.39
CA ILE A 135 -19.08 -18.72 -11.83
C ILE A 135 -17.59 -18.47 -12.01
N LEU A 136 -16.94 -19.30 -12.82
CA LEU A 136 -15.54 -19.10 -13.20
C LEU A 136 -15.49 -18.38 -14.55
N GLY A 137 -15.10 -17.10 -14.53
CA GLY A 137 -14.98 -16.23 -15.70
C GLY A 137 -13.87 -16.66 -16.67
N PRO A 138 -13.67 -15.97 -17.80
CA PRO A 138 -12.56 -16.24 -18.71
C PRO A 138 -11.19 -15.98 -18.06
N ALA A 139 -10.10 -16.36 -18.74
CA ALA A 139 -8.75 -15.98 -18.34
C ALA A 139 -8.61 -14.44 -18.33
N LYS A 140 -7.92 -13.91 -17.32
CA LYS A 140 -7.78 -12.45 -17.12
C LYS A 140 -6.94 -11.77 -18.22
N SER A 141 -5.96 -12.47 -18.78
CA SER A 141 -5.18 -11.99 -19.91
C SER A 141 -4.50 -13.15 -20.65
N ALA A 142 -3.99 -12.87 -21.86
CA ALA A 142 -3.24 -13.84 -22.67
C ALA A 142 -1.87 -14.22 -22.05
N SER A 143 -1.28 -13.34 -21.24
CA SER A 143 0.00 -13.56 -20.54
C SER A 143 -0.16 -14.18 -19.15
N GLU A 144 -1.29 -14.00 -18.48
CA GLU A 144 -1.61 -14.58 -17.17
C GLU A 144 -2.34 -15.93 -17.26
N GLY A 145 -2.09 -16.71 -18.33
CA GLY A 145 -2.90 -17.78 -18.94
C GLY A 145 -3.58 -18.87 -18.09
N ALA A 146 -3.53 -18.82 -16.75
CA ALA A 146 -4.31 -19.66 -15.84
C ALA A 146 -5.18 -18.91 -14.81
N GLU A 147 -4.98 -17.60 -14.61
CA GLU A 147 -5.71 -16.82 -13.59
C GLU A 147 -7.08 -16.38 -14.11
N ARG A 148 -8.13 -16.72 -13.35
CA ARG A 148 -9.54 -16.50 -13.70
C ARG A 148 -10.26 -15.85 -12.53
N ASP A 149 -11.33 -15.11 -12.84
CA ASP A 149 -12.22 -14.57 -11.82
C ASP A 149 -13.23 -15.62 -11.38
N ARG A 150 -13.17 -16.06 -10.12
CA ARG A 150 -14.24 -16.83 -9.50
C ARG A 150 -15.19 -15.88 -8.79
N THR A 151 -16.46 -15.85 -9.21
CA THR A 151 -17.47 -14.91 -8.71
C THR A 151 -18.66 -15.65 -8.12
N TRP A 152 -19.02 -15.34 -6.89
CA TRP A 152 -20.26 -15.80 -6.28
C TRP A 152 -21.39 -14.79 -6.58
N PRO A 153 -22.49 -15.23 -7.22
CA PRO A 153 -23.61 -14.34 -7.48
C PRO A 153 -24.12 -13.65 -6.22
N SER A 154 -24.33 -12.34 -6.32
CA SER A 154 -24.76 -11.49 -5.21
C SER A 154 -25.67 -10.37 -5.71
N THR A 155 -26.39 -9.75 -4.79
CA THR A 155 -27.31 -8.64 -5.02
C THR A 155 -26.75 -7.42 -4.31
N VAL A 156 -26.17 -6.50 -5.08
CA VAL A 156 -25.71 -5.18 -4.63
C VAL A 156 -26.56 -4.12 -5.36
N PRO A 157 -27.31 -3.27 -4.66
CA PRO A 157 -28.23 -2.32 -5.26
C PRO A 157 -27.46 -1.13 -5.83
N LYS A 158 -27.92 -0.56 -6.95
CA LYS A 158 -27.31 0.64 -7.56
C LYS A 158 -27.77 1.96 -6.94
N ARG A 159 -28.72 1.90 -5.99
CA ARG A 159 -29.33 3.05 -5.31
C ARG A 159 -29.46 2.72 -3.84
N SER A 160 -29.41 3.74 -2.99
CA SER A 160 -29.60 3.61 -1.55
C SER A 160 -31.08 3.44 -1.22
N GLY A 161 -31.35 2.85 -0.06
CA GLY A 161 -32.71 2.55 0.35
C GLY A 161 -32.81 1.93 1.73
N THR A 162 -34.01 1.49 2.05
CA THR A 162 -34.34 0.79 3.30
C THR A 162 -35.08 -0.50 3.00
N VAL A 163 -34.74 -1.58 3.70
CA VAL A 163 -35.40 -2.87 3.56
C VAL A 163 -36.77 -2.81 4.21
N LEU A 164 -37.83 -3.12 3.46
CA LEU A 164 -39.21 -3.13 3.96
C LEU A 164 -39.60 -4.51 4.47
N SER A 165 -39.28 -5.57 3.74
CA SER A 165 -39.60 -6.94 4.13
C SER A 165 -38.68 -7.94 3.46
N VAL A 166 -38.35 -9.01 4.19
CA VAL A 166 -37.55 -10.13 3.71
C VAL A 166 -38.41 -11.38 3.75
N THR A 167 -38.45 -12.10 2.63
CA THR A 167 -39.03 -13.45 2.53
C THR A 167 -37.99 -14.38 1.93
N ARG A 168 -38.29 -15.69 1.87
CA ARG A 168 -37.39 -16.69 1.29
C ARG A 168 -36.96 -16.37 -0.15
N ASP A 169 -37.89 -15.86 -0.97
CA ASP A 169 -37.66 -15.70 -2.41
C ASP A 169 -37.63 -14.23 -2.87
N LYS A 170 -38.06 -13.31 -2.00
CA LYS A 170 -38.28 -11.90 -2.36
C LYS A 170 -37.79 -10.96 -1.26
N LEU A 171 -37.04 -9.94 -1.67
CA LEU A 171 -36.61 -8.83 -0.83
C LEU A 171 -37.25 -7.53 -1.35
N LEU A 172 -38.09 -6.91 -0.54
CA LEU A 172 -38.76 -5.65 -0.87
C LEU A 172 -38.04 -4.50 -0.20
N VAL A 173 -37.69 -3.47 -0.98
CA VAL A 173 -37.04 -2.25 -0.48
C VAL A 173 -37.81 -1.00 -0.87
N GLN A 174 -37.61 0.06 -0.10
CA GLN A 174 -37.92 1.43 -0.46
C GLN A 174 -36.63 2.10 -0.94
N MET A 175 -36.54 2.44 -2.22
CA MET A 175 -35.44 3.25 -2.77
C MET A 175 -35.64 4.71 -2.38
N GLU A 176 -34.54 5.46 -2.25
CA GLU A 176 -34.57 6.89 -1.87
C GLU A 176 -34.79 7.81 -3.08
N GLU A 177 -34.07 7.62 -4.19
CA GLU A 177 -34.10 8.56 -5.32
C GLU A 177 -34.13 7.90 -6.73
N PRO A 178 -35.22 8.07 -7.50
CA PRO A 178 -36.56 8.47 -7.05
C PRO A 178 -37.12 7.46 -6.05
N ALA A 179 -37.92 7.98 -5.12
CA ALA A 179 -38.59 7.17 -4.12
C ALA A 179 -39.52 6.15 -4.79
N ARG A 180 -39.19 4.87 -4.69
CA ARG A 180 -40.02 3.79 -5.23
C ARG A 180 -39.84 2.49 -4.46
N LYS A 181 -40.90 1.69 -4.39
CA LYS A 181 -40.78 0.30 -3.96
C LYS A 181 -40.12 -0.51 -5.08
N GLN A 182 -39.15 -1.33 -4.73
CA GLN A 182 -38.49 -2.24 -5.66
C GLN A 182 -38.36 -3.62 -5.01
N SER A 183 -38.60 -4.66 -5.81
CA SER A 183 -38.42 -6.03 -5.40
C SER A 183 -37.17 -6.63 -6.04
N PHE A 184 -36.40 -7.36 -5.25
CA PHE A 184 -35.33 -8.23 -5.74
C PHE A 184 -35.76 -9.69 -5.59
N ASN A 185 -35.58 -10.48 -6.64
CA ASN A 185 -35.68 -11.93 -6.55
C ASN A 185 -34.40 -12.47 -5.91
N VAL A 186 -34.56 -13.14 -4.77
CA VAL A 186 -33.47 -13.73 -3.98
C VAL A 186 -33.64 -15.24 -3.84
N ALA A 187 -34.52 -15.86 -4.61
CA ALA A 187 -34.72 -17.31 -4.61
C ALA A 187 -33.39 -18.05 -4.84
N GLY A 188 -33.10 -19.01 -3.96
CA GLY A 188 -31.85 -19.79 -3.99
C GLY A 188 -30.59 -19.05 -3.49
N ARG A 189 -30.74 -17.84 -2.95
CA ARG A 189 -29.69 -17.04 -2.31
C ARG A 189 -30.05 -16.79 -0.84
N ASN A 190 -29.05 -16.45 -0.05
CA ASN A 190 -29.19 -16.07 1.35
C ASN A 190 -29.27 -14.54 1.44
N VAL A 191 -30.20 -14.04 2.25
CA VAL A 191 -30.36 -12.61 2.52
C VAL A 191 -29.48 -12.22 3.71
N TYR A 192 -28.81 -11.08 3.62
CA TYR A 192 -27.82 -10.61 4.59
C TYR A 192 -28.28 -9.39 5.40
N VAL A 193 -29.51 -8.93 5.16
CA VAL A 193 -30.12 -7.76 5.77
C VAL A 193 -31.47 -8.12 6.37
N ALA A 194 -31.91 -7.35 7.37
CA ALA A 194 -33.21 -7.47 8.02
C ALA A 194 -34.15 -6.33 7.58
N ALA A 195 -35.45 -6.48 7.86
CA ALA A 195 -36.41 -5.39 7.68
C ALA A 195 -36.06 -4.21 8.60
N GLY A 196 -36.06 -3.00 8.06
CA GLY A 196 -35.62 -1.79 8.75
C GLY A 196 -34.18 -1.37 8.42
N ASP A 197 -33.34 -2.28 7.91
CA ASP A 197 -31.95 -1.96 7.58
C ASP A 197 -31.86 -0.92 6.46
N ARG A 198 -31.00 0.09 6.66
CA ARG A 198 -30.59 1.02 5.62
C ARG A 198 -29.42 0.40 4.84
N PHE A 199 -29.41 0.61 3.53
CA PHE A 199 -28.33 0.15 2.66
C PHE A 199 -27.89 1.26 1.72
N GLU A 200 -26.61 1.24 1.36
CA GLU A 200 -26.00 2.23 0.48
C GLU A 200 -25.74 1.66 -0.91
N ALA A 201 -26.02 2.49 -1.93
CA ALA A 201 -25.78 2.21 -3.34
C ALA A 201 -24.36 1.68 -3.61
N GLY A 202 -24.25 0.46 -4.13
CA GLY A 202 -22.97 -0.12 -4.54
C GLY A 202 -22.06 -0.56 -3.40
N MET A 203 -22.49 -0.42 -2.13
CA MET A 203 -21.67 -0.66 -0.95
C MET A 203 -22.19 -1.80 -0.05
N THR A 204 -23.47 -2.15 -0.18
CA THR A 204 -24.09 -3.16 0.69
C THR A 204 -24.48 -4.40 -0.10
N PHE A 205 -24.07 -5.58 0.36
CA PHE A 205 -24.64 -6.84 -0.11
C PHE A 205 -26.00 -7.06 0.55
N LEU A 206 -27.08 -7.11 -0.23
CA LEU A 206 -28.40 -7.46 0.30
C LEU A 206 -28.60 -8.97 0.37
N ALA A 207 -28.05 -9.69 -0.60
CA ALA A 207 -28.15 -11.14 -0.69
C ALA A 207 -27.01 -11.73 -1.49
N GLY A 208 -26.72 -13.01 -1.30
CA GLY A 208 -25.68 -13.71 -2.04
C GLY A 208 -25.76 -15.21 -1.88
N VAL A 209 -24.95 -15.88 -2.68
CA VAL A 209 -24.86 -17.34 -2.67
C VAL A 209 -24.15 -17.90 -1.43
N PRO A 210 -23.12 -17.24 -0.84
CA PRO A 210 -22.55 -17.66 0.45
C PRO A 210 -23.60 -17.73 1.56
N ASP A 211 -23.41 -18.63 2.52
CA ASP A 211 -24.40 -18.99 3.54
C ASP A 211 -24.76 -17.79 4.43
N ARG A 212 -23.76 -17.02 4.84
CA ARG A 212 -23.89 -15.83 5.69
C ARG A 212 -22.70 -14.90 5.54
N MET A 213 -22.85 -13.66 5.98
CA MET A 213 -21.69 -12.82 6.32
C MET A 213 -21.09 -13.29 7.64
N ALA A 214 -19.77 -13.21 7.77
CA ALA A 214 -19.04 -13.65 8.95
C ALA A 214 -19.22 -12.65 10.10
N ASP A 215 -19.60 -13.17 11.27
CA ASP A 215 -19.48 -12.46 12.54
C ASP A 215 -18.05 -12.67 13.07
N LEU A 216 -17.30 -11.58 13.22
CA LEU A 216 -15.92 -11.63 13.69
C LEU A 216 -15.83 -11.72 15.22
N SER A 217 -16.89 -11.37 15.95
CA SER A 217 -16.89 -11.29 17.42
C SER A 217 -16.37 -12.57 18.11
N PRO A 218 -16.74 -13.80 17.68
CA PRO A 218 -16.22 -15.03 18.27
C PRO A 218 -14.70 -15.20 18.15
N HIS A 219 -14.06 -14.54 17.18
CA HIS A 219 -12.61 -14.63 16.97
C HIS A 219 -11.83 -13.90 18.07
N LEU A 220 -12.41 -12.90 18.73
CA LEU A 220 -11.76 -12.15 19.83
C LEU A 220 -11.46 -13.03 21.06
N ALA A 221 -12.22 -14.11 21.23
CA ALA A 221 -11.98 -15.09 22.30
C ALA A 221 -10.76 -15.98 22.04
N ARG A 222 -10.27 -16.05 20.79
CA ARG A 222 -9.13 -16.89 20.43
C ARG A 222 -7.83 -16.36 21.03
N ARG A 223 -6.87 -17.26 21.22
CA ARG A 223 -5.51 -16.94 21.67
C ARG A 223 -4.54 -17.60 20.70
N TYR A 224 -3.98 -16.80 19.80
CA TYR A 224 -3.00 -17.27 18.85
C TYR A 224 -1.69 -17.60 19.56
N ASP A 225 -1.08 -18.71 19.16
CA ASP A 225 0.22 -19.13 19.63
C ASP A 225 1.17 -19.29 18.42
N PRO A 226 1.99 -18.27 18.10
CA PRO A 226 2.95 -18.35 17.01
C PRO A 226 4.00 -19.46 17.25
N VAL A 227 4.28 -19.86 18.49
CA VAL A 227 5.21 -20.96 18.79
C VAL A 227 4.68 -22.29 18.26
N LYS A 228 3.35 -22.50 18.30
CA LYS A 228 2.70 -23.64 17.65
C LYS A 228 2.76 -23.51 16.12
N GLY A 229 2.49 -22.32 15.59
CA GLY A 229 2.50 -22.06 14.15
C GLY A 229 3.87 -22.27 13.49
N LEU A 230 4.97 -21.93 14.17
CA LEU A 230 6.35 -22.19 13.72
C LEU A 230 6.64 -23.69 13.50
N ARG A 231 5.87 -24.59 14.14
CA ARG A 231 5.97 -26.05 13.98
C ARG A 231 4.99 -26.61 12.94
N SER A 232 4.19 -25.78 12.29
CA SER A 232 3.19 -26.23 11.32
C SER A 232 3.84 -26.92 10.12
N ALA A 233 3.19 -27.96 9.60
CA ALA A 233 3.58 -28.57 8.33
C ALA A 233 3.35 -27.61 7.14
N ARG A 234 2.42 -26.64 7.27
CA ARG A 234 2.04 -25.70 6.21
C ARG A 234 2.96 -24.48 6.21
N ALA A 235 3.52 -24.14 5.05
CA ALA A 235 4.40 -22.99 4.89
C ALA A 235 3.73 -21.66 5.27
N VAL A 236 2.46 -21.45 4.86
CA VAL A 236 1.69 -20.24 5.20
C VAL A 236 1.56 -20.01 6.70
N ASP A 237 1.39 -21.07 7.50
CA ASP A 237 1.28 -20.95 8.94
C ASP A 237 2.63 -20.67 9.60
N ARG A 238 3.70 -21.29 9.10
CA ARG A 238 5.07 -20.98 9.56
C ARG A 238 5.47 -19.56 9.23
N TYR A 239 5.15 -19.08 8.03
CA TYR A 239 5.38 -17.70 7.60
C TYR A 239 4.63 -16.71 8.52
N ALA A 240 3.32 -16.92 8.69
CA ALA A 240 2.49 -16.09 9.55
C ALA A 240 2.95 -16.10 11.01
N ALA A 241 3.33 -17.27 11.51
CA ALA A 241 3.86 -17.42 12.86
C ALA A 241 5.17 -16.68 13.05
N ALA A 242 6.15 -16.86 12.15
CA ALA A 242 7.43 -16.16 12.19
C ALA A 242 7.22 -14.65 12.27
N LYS A 243 6.44 -14.09 11.34
CA LYS A 243 6.14 -12.66 11.31
C LYS A 243 5.43 -12.17 12.58
N ALA A 244 4.51 -12.97 13.14
CA ALA A 244 3.76 -12.58 14.32
C ALA A 244 4.59 -12.55 15.62
N VAL A 245 5.70 -13.31 15.72
CA VAL A 245 6.51 -13.39 16.97
C VAL A 245 6.93 -12.01 17.47
N ARG A 246 7.41 -11.13 16.58
CA ARG A 246 7.90 -9.79 16.97
C ARG A 246 6.80 -8.86 17.50
N PHE A 247 5.53 -9.22 17.31
CA PHE A 247 4.37 -8.49 17.82
C PHE A 247 3.74 -9.16 19.05
N ARG A 248 4.36 -10.25 19.53
CA ARG A 248 3.94 -11.05 20.69
C ARG A 248 5.14 -11.22 21.64
N PRO A 249 5.57 -10.14 22.32
CA PRO A 249 6.77 -10.17 23.18
C PRO A 249 6.68 -11.25 24.27
N GLU A 250 5.47 -11.59 24.72
CA GLU A 250 5.27 -12.67 25.69
C GLU A 250 5.51 -14.08 25.15
N ARG A 251 5.70 -14.22 23.83
CA ARG A 251 6.01 -15.49 23.14
C ARG A 251 7.43 -15.57 22.62
N GLU A 252 8.16 -14.46 22.66
CA GLU A 252 9.49 -14.33 22.06
C GLU A 252 10.46 -15.40 22.59
N GLN A 253 10.64 -15.48 23.91
CA GLN A 253 11.57 -16.42 24.55
C GLN A 253 11.29 -17.88 24.14
N ALA A 254 10.02 -18.27 23.99
CA ALA A 254 9.63 -19.60 23.58
C ALA A 254 9.81 -19.84 22.07
N ALA A 255 9.77 -18.79 21.26
CA ALA A 255 9.96 -18.85 19.81
C ALA A 255 11.44 -18.90 19.41
N LEU A 256 12.35 -18.30 20.19
CA LEU A 256 13.79 -18.19 19.86
C LEU A 256 14.43 -19.53 19.43
N PRO A 257 14.31 -20.66 20.17
CA PRO A 257 14.94 -21.91 19.75
C PRO A 257 14.35 -22.48 18.44
N LEU A 258 13.09 -22.17 18.15
CA LEU A 258 12.44 -22.59 16.90
C LEU A 258 12.90 -21.74 15.72
N LEU A 259 13.05 -20.43 15.91
CA LEU A 259 13.60 -19.53 14.90
C LEU A 259 15.05 -19.94 14.57
N GLU A 260 15.89 -20.16 15.57
CA GLU A 260 17.27 -20.62 15.39
C GLU A 260 17.38 -21.95 14.62
N ARG A 261 16.47 -22.89 14.91
CA ARG A 261 16.38 -24.14 14.15
C ARG A 261 15.92 -23.88 12.71
N ALA A 262 14.88 -23.07 12.54
CA ALA A 262 14.30 -22.77 11.23
C ALA A 262 15.29 -22.05 10.31
N LEU A 263 16.14 -21.15 10.82
CA LEU A 263 17.24 -20.51 10.07
C LEU A 263 18.14 -21.52 9.34
N LYS A 264 18.30 -22.73 9.91
CA LYS A 264 19.18 -23.79 9.38
C LYS A 264 18.45 -24.81 8.52
N SER A 265 17.14 -25.01 8.72
CA SER A 265 16.41 -26.16 8.16
C SER A 265 15.17 -25.83 7.34
N GLU A 266 14.70 -24.58 7.36
CA GLU A 266 13.52 -24.20 6.56
C GLU A 266 13.83 -24.30 5.07
N ARG A 267 12.94 -24.96 4.33
CA ARG A 267 13.11 -25.27 2.90
C ARG A 267 12.28 -24.36 2.00
N GLU A 268 11.18 -23.83 2.51
CA GLU A 268 10.39 -22.86 1.76
C GLU A 268 11.08 -21.50 1.86
N ALA A 269 11.55 -20.98 0.72
CA ALA A 269 12.47 -19.85 0.70
C ALA A 269 11.86 -18.55 1.28
N ARG A 270 10.56 -18.32 1.07
CA ARG A 270 9.86 -17.15 1.62
C ARG A 270 9.69 -17.26 3.14
N VAL A 271 9.39 -18.46 3.65
CA VAL A 271 9.38 -18.74 5.10
C VAL A 271 10.78 -18.54 5.69
N ALA A 272 11.82 -19.07 5.04
CA ALA A 272 13.20 -18.94 5.51
C ALA A 272 13.63 -17.46 5.59
N LEU A 273 13.25 -16.67 4.59
CA LEU A 273 13.53 -15.24 4.56
C LEU A 273 12.76 -14.47 5.63
N GLU A 274 11.47 -14.76 5.88
CA GLU A 274 10.71 -14.10 6.95
C GLU A 274 11.21 -14.52 8.35
N VAL A 275 11.66 -15.77 8.51
CA VAL A 275 12.35 -16.23 9.73
C VAL A 275 13.66 -15.45 9.92
N ALA A 276 14.45 -15.24 8.86
CA ALA A 276 15.67 -14.43 8.91
C ALA A 276 15.38 -12.97 9.29
N GLY A 277 14.35 -12.36 8.70
CA GLY A 277 13.88 -11.02 9.05
C GLY A 277 13.43 -10.89 10.50
N THR A 278 12.63 -11.85 10.97
CA THR A 278 12.15 -11.89 12.36
C THR A 278 13.32 -12.07 13.33
N ALA A 279 14.21 -13.03 13.07
CA ALA A 279 15.39 -13.26 13.91
C ALA A 279 16.31 -12.02 13.94
N THR A 280 16.46 -11.33 12.81
CA THR A 280 17.20 -10.06 12.74
C THR A 280 16.56 -8.98 13.61
N ALA A 281 15.24 -8.81 13.53
CA ALA A 281 14.49 -7.84 14.33
C ALA A 281 14.57 -8.12 15.85
N LEU A 282 14.74 -9.39 16.23
CA LEU A 282 14.94 -9.83 17.61
C LEU A 282 16.41 -9.80 18.06
N GLY A 283 17.33 -9.31 17.22
CA GLY A 283 18.74 -9.15 17.56
C GLY A 283 19.62 -10.40 17.43
N LEU A 284 19.17 -11.44 16.71
CA LEU A 284 19.95 -12.66 16.54
C LEU A 284 20.95 -12.47 15.39
N ALA A 285 22.25 -12.59 15.70
CA ALA A 285 23.33 -12.53 14.71
C ALA A 285 23.18 -13.57 13.58
N ALA A 286 22.67 -14.76 13.89
CA ALA A 286 22.37 -15.78 12.87
C ALA A 286 21.26 -15.34 11.90
N GLY A 287 20.30 -14.53 12.36
CA GLY A 287 19.28 -13.92 11.52
C GLY A 287 19.89 -12.90 10.56
N GLN A 288 20.77 -12.04 11.07
CA GLN A 288 21.51 -11.04 10.29
C GLN A 288 22.33 -11.69 9.17
N GLY A 289 23.10 -12.74 9.48
CA GLY A 289 23.84 -13.49 8.47
C GLY A 289 22.91 -14.09 7.41
N ARG A 290 21.82 -14.73 7.84
CA ARG A 290 20.89 -15.39 6.91
C ARG A 290 20.14 -14.42 6.00
N ILE A 291 19.73 -13.24 6.49
CA ILE A 291 19.08 -12.25 5.63
C ILE A 291 20.07 -11.60 4.68
N ALA A 292 21.33 -11.43 5.08
CA ALA A 292 22.40 -10.98 4.19
C ALA A 292 22.62 -11.98 3.03
N ASP A 293 22.61 -13.30 3.30
CA ASP A 293 22.69 -14.30 2.22
C ASP A 293 21.59 -14.12 1.16
N PHE A 294 20.37 -13.80 1.57
CA PHE A 294 19.27 -13.52 0.63
C PHE A 294 19.47 -12.19 -0.09
N LEU A 295 19.90 -11.15 0.64
CA LEU A 295 20.12 -9.80 0.11
C LEU A 295 21.13 -9.80 -1.03
N TRP A 296 22.25 -10.49 -0.85
CA TRP A 296 23.39 -10.52 -1.77
C TRP A 296 23.36 -11.72 -2.73
N SER A 297 22.22 -12.39 -2.87
CA SER A 297 22.07 -13.52 -3.80
C SER A 297 21.81 -13.04 -5.23
N ASP A 298 22.65 -13.47 -6.17
CA ASP A 298 22.45 -13.24 -7.61
C ASP A 298 21.36 -14.14 -8.21
N ASP A 299 21.22 -15.37 -7.70
CA ASP A 299 20.34 -16.39 -8.26
C ASP A 299 18.85 -16.19 -7.92
N ALA A 300 18.54 -15.26 -7.01
CA ALA A 300 17.18 -15.06 -6.49
C ALA A 300 16.84 -13.57 -6.29
N ALA A 301 16.88 -12.79 -7.38
CA ALA A 301 16.59 -11.36 -7.37
C ALA A 301 15.26 -10.98 -6.68
N ASP A 302 14.21 -11.81 -6.77
CA ASP A 302 12.93 -11.57 -6.10
C ASP A 302 13.01 -11.75 -4.57
N LEU A 303 13.83 -12.69 -4.08
CA LEU A 303 14.08 -12.86 -2.65
C LEU A 303 15.05 -11.80 -2.10
N SER A 304 16.05 -11.39 -2.89
CA SER A 304 16.91 -10.24 -2.59
C SER A 304 16.08 -8.96 -2.46
N MET A 305 15.13 -8.76 -3.39
CA MET A 305 14.16 -7.67 -3.30
C MET A 305 13.32 -7.77 -2.02
N GLU A 306 12.71 -8.92 -1.72
CA GLU A 306 11.96 -9.08 -0.46
C GLU A 306 12.85 -8.84 0.79
N ALA A 307 14.13 -9.21 0.77
CA ALA A 307 15.07 -8.93 1.86
C ALA A 307 15.26 -7.41 2.07
N ILE A 308 15.41 -6.63 1.00
CA ILE A 308 15.44 -5.16 1.06
C ILE A 308 14.16 -4.62 1.72
N LEU A 309 13.00 -5.15 1.34
CA LEU A 309 11.71 -4.73 1.89
C LEU A 309 11.56 -5.09 3.37
N ILE A 310 12.08 -6.25 3.80
CA ILE A 310 12.14 -6.66 5.20
C ILE A 310 13.06 -5.72 5.99
N LEU A 311 14.26 -5.44 5.49
CA LEU A 311 15.23 -4.56 6.15
C LEU A 311 14.67 -3.14 6.31
N THR A 312 13.97 -2.65 5.29
CA THR A 312 13.23 -1.38 5.31
C THR A 312 12.19 -1.34 6.44
N GLU A 313 11.45 -2.43 6.61
CA GLU A 313 10.39 -2.52 7.62
C GLU A 313 10.93 -2.64 9.04
N ILE A 314 11.97 -3.45 9.28
CA ILE A 314 12.51 -3.69 10.63
C ILE A 314 13.41 -2.55 11.11
N GLY A 315 14.10 -1.85 10.20
CA GLY A 315 14.99 -0.76 10.54
C GLY A 315 16.20 -1.15 11.41
N GLY A 316 16.75 -0.17 12.12
CA GLY A 316 17.94 -0.34 12.95
C GLY A 316 19.26 -0.23 12.19
N ASP A 317 20.37 -0.24 12.94
CA ASP A 317 21.71 0.03 12.39
C ASP A 317 22.14 -1.03 11.37
N PHE A 318 21.91 -2.32 11.65
CA PHE A 318 22.20 -3.40 10.70
C PHE A 318 21.46 -3.21 9.36
N ALA A 319 20.16 -2.90 9.41
CA ALA A 319 19.39 -2.67 8.19
C ALA A 319 19.90 -1.44 7.43
N ARG A 320 20.18 -0.34 8.14
CA ARG A 320 20.78 0.86 7.55
C ARG A 320 22.09 0.54 6.84
N GLU A 321 23.00 -0.18 7.48
CA GLU A 321 24.30 -0.56 6.93
C GLU A 321 24.16 -1.40 5.67
N GLN A 322 23.33 -2.45 5.70
CA GLN A 322 23.10 -3.32 4.54
C GLN A 322 22.45 -2.57 3.36
N LEU A 323 21.44 -1.73 3.63
CA LEU A 323 20.79 -0.94 2.59
C LEU A 323 21.73 0.11 2.00
N ALA A 324 22.55 0.77 2.82
CA ALA A 324 23.54 1.75 2.35
C ALA A 324 24.64 1.08 1.53
N GLN A 325 25.10 -0.11 1.94
CA GLN A 325 26.07 -0.89 1.19
C GLN A 325 25.52 -1.24 -0.20
N LEU A 326 24.31 -1.82 -0.28
CA LEU A 326 23.68 -2.17 -1.57
C LEU A 326 23.43 -0.94 -2.45
N ALA A 327 23.00 0.18 -1.85
CA ALA A 327 22.79 1.43 -2.59
C ALA A 327 24.07 1.99 -3.24
N ALA A 328 25.23 1.74 -2.63
CA ALA A 328 26.53 2.21 -3.10
C ALA A 328 27.28 1.19 -3.97
N ASP A 329 26.79 -0.05 -4.07
CA ASP A 329 27.48 -1.13 -4.74
C ASP A 329 27.36 -1.00 -6.27
N PRO A 330 28.50 -0.94 -7.01
CA PRO A 330 28.51 -0.87 -8.47
C PRO A 330 27.84 -2.05 -9.18
N ASP A 331 27.80 -3.24 -8.56
CA ASP A 331 27.19 -4.43 -9.16
C ASP A 331 25.66 -4.29 -9.31
N PHE A 332 25.06 -3.32 -8.61
CA PHE A 332 23.65 -2.98 -8.68
C PHE A 332 23.36 -1.73 -9.54
N GLU A 333 24.32 -1.27 -10.36
CA GLU A 333 24.09 -0.19 -11.31
C GLU A 333 22.99 -0.56 -12.34
N GLY A 334 21.99 0.30 -12.48
CA GLY A 334 20.82 0.03 -13.32
C GLY A 334 19.84 -1.03 -12.78
N ASP A 335 20.09 -1.56 -11.59
CA ASP A 335 19.21 -2.53 -10.93
C ASP A 335 18.14 -1.83 -10.05
N GLU A 336 16.91 -2.34 -10.10
CA GLU A 336 15.80 -1.84 -9.29
C GLU A 336 16.04 -2.03 -7.77
N ARG A 337 16.82 -3.04 -7.38
CA ARG A 337 17.21 -3.31 -5.99
C ARG A 337 17.96 -2.11 -5.38
N ARG A 338 18.80 -1.43 -6.16
CA ARG A 338 19.48 -0.19 -5.73
C ARG A 338 18.48 0.91 -5.39
N GLN A 339 17.49 1.11 -6.26
CA GLN A 339 16.42 2.10 -6.06
C GLN A 339 15.59 1.79 -4.82
N ALA A 340 15.31 0.50 -4.58
CA ALA A 340 14.56 0.08 -3.41
C ALA A 340 15.35 0.18 -2.10
N ALA A 341 16.66 -0.07 -2.12
CA ALA A 341 17.50 0.16 -0.95
C ALA A 341 17.55 1.64 -0.57
N ILE A 342 17.69 2.53 -1.55
CA ILE A 342 17.64 3.99 -1.36
C ILE A 342 16.27 4.44 -0.85
N TRP A 343 15.19 3.87 -1.41
CA TRP A 343 13.85 4.09 -0.88
C TRP A 343 13.74 3.66 0.59
N GLY A 344 14.29 2.50 0.93
CA GLY A 344 14.31 1.95 2.28
C GLY A 344 15.13 2.77 3.29
N LEU A 345 16.21 3.42 2.87
CA LEU A 345 16.98 4.33 3.73
C LEU A 345 16.12 5.50 4.24
N GLY A 346 15.20 6.02 3.43
CA GLY A 346 14.35 7.16 3.80
C GLY A 346 12.95 6.82 4.31
N LYS A 347 12.44 5.62 4.03
CA LYS A 347 11.07 5.20 4.38
C LYS A 347 11.06 4.08 5.41
N ALA A 348 10.12 4.17 6.36
CA ALA A 348 9.94 3.22 7.48
C ALA A 348 11.25 3.00 8.29
N GLY A 349 11.16 2.41 9.49
CA GLY A 349 12.30 1.93 10.30
C GLY A 349 13.58 2.78 10.38
N VAL A 350 14.40 2.78 9.32
CA VAL A 350 15.72 3.41 9.17
C VAL A 350 15.68 4.94 9.20
N LYS A 351 14.90 5.58 8.32
CA LYS A 351 14.80 7.05 8.18
C LYS A 351 16.15 7.81 8.23
N ALA A 352 17.20 7.24 7.66
CA ALA A 352 18.54 7.79 7.61
C ALA A 352 18.66 8.84 6.50
N TYR A 353 17.95 9.96 6.63
CA TYR A 353 17.87 11.00 5.59
C TYR A 353 19.22 11.60 5.16
N HIS A 354 20.23 11.52 6.02
CA HIS A 354 21.60 11.90 5.66
C HIS A 354 22.16 11.04 4.52
N ASP A 355 21.85 9.74 4.53
CA ASP A 355 22.40 8.76 3.60
C ASP A 355 21.71 8.83 2.23
N LEU A 356 20.63 9.62 2.10
CA LEU A 356 19.97 9.91 0.81
C LEU A 356 20.70 11.00 0.01
N LEU A 357 21.45 11.87 0.68
CA LEU A 357 22.05 13.06 0.06
C LEU A 357 22.97 12.77 -1.13
N PRO A 358 23.80 11.70 -1.12
CA PRO A 358 24.65 11.37 -2.27
C PRO A 358 23.88 11.00 -3.54
N TYR A 359 22.62 10.60 -3.42
CA TYR A 359 21.83 10.06 -4.53
C TYR A 359 20.85 11.08 -5.14
N LEU A 360 20.83 12.32 -4.64
CA LEU A 360 19.88 13.35 -5.10
C LEU A 360 20.05 13.73 -6.57
N ASN A 361 21.28 13.72 -7.07
CA ASN A 361 21.66 14.03 -8.45
C ASN A 361 22.38 12.86 -9.12
N ASP A 362 21.99 11.63 -8.75
CA ASP A 362 22.50 10.41 -9.36
C ASP A 362 22.29 10.42 -10.88
N ALA A 363 23.21 9.80 -11.63
CA ALA A 363 23.14 9.75 -13.09
C ALA A 363 21.96 8.88 -13.57
N ASP A 364 21.56 7.88 -12.79
CA ASP A 364 20.28 7.18 -13.01
C ASP A 364 19.14 8.02 -12.41
N GLU A 365 18.34 8.62 -13.29
CA GLU A 365 17.17 9.42 -12.90
C GLU A 365 16.21 8.66 -11.98
N ASN A 366 16.06 7.33 -12.13
CA ASN A 366 15.19 6.56 -11.24
C ASN A 366 15.75 6.56 -9.82
N VAL A 367 17.07 6.45 -9.66
CA VAL A 367 17.71 6.52 -8.34
C VAL A 367 17.50 7.90 -7.72
N ALA A 368 17.73 8.97 -8.49
CA ALA A 368 17.46 10.33 -8.04
C ALA A 368 15.99 10.53 -7.61
N PHE A 369 15.03 10.04 -8.41
CA PHE A 369 13.61 10.13 -8.06
C PHE A 369 13.28 9.39 -6.75
N HIS A 370 13.83 8.20 -6.55
CA HIS A 370 13.61 7.45 -5.31
C HIS A 370 14.25 8.13 -4.11
N ALA A 371 15.48 8.65 -4.24
CA ALA A 371 16.16 9.39 -3.17
C ALA A 371 15.36 10.63 -2.74
N ILE A 372 14.90 11.44 -3.70
CA ILE A 372 14.09 12.63 -3.45
C ILE A 372 12.75 12.26 -2.80
N ALA A 373 12.06 11.24 -3.32
CA ALA A 373 10.76 10.81 -2.81
C ALA A 373 10.85 10.08 -1.46
N ALA A 374 12.03 9.59 -1.07
CA ALA A 374 12.25 8.88 0.19
C ALA A 374 12.23 9.82 1.41
N PHE A 375 12.50 11.12 1.24
CA PHE A 375 12.36 12.11 2.33
C PHE A 375 10.94 12.17 2.90
N GLY A 376 10.83 12.64 4.15
CA GLY A 376 9.57 12.73 4.90
C GLY A 376 9.43 14.06 5.64
N HIS A 377 8.22 14.41 6.07
CA HIS A 377 7.95 15.64 6.83
C HIS A 377 8.72 15.72 8.16
N ASP A 378 9.14 14.55 8.68
CA ASP A 378 9.95 14.36 9.87
C ASP A 378 11.45 14.53 9.63
N THR A 379 11.91 14.85 8.41
CA THR A 379 13.33 15.11 8.12
C THR A 379 13.94 16.15 9.08
N PRO A 380 15.05 15.83 9.78
CA PRO A 380 15.65 16.71 10.78
C PRO A 380 16.11 18.06 10.21
N ARG A 381 16.04 19.11 11.04
CA ARG A 381 16.45 20.47 10.65
C ARG A 381 17.89 20.55 10.09
N PRO A 382 18.90 19.81 10.62
CA PRO A 382 20.25 19.82 10.04
C PRO A 382 20.30 19.36 8.57
N ILE A 383 19.45 18.39 8.19
CA ILE A 383 19.37 17.88 6.82
C ILE A 383 18.68 18.91 5.91
N VAL A 384 17.59 19.53 6.40
CA VAL A 384 16.93 20.64 5.70
C VAL A 384 17.92 21.78 5.44
N GLN A 385 18.74 22.16 6.43
CA GLN A 385 19.77 23.18 6.26
C GLN A 385 20.82 22.80 5.21
N ARG A 386 21.19 21.52 5.13
CA ARG A 386 22.13 21.04 4.10
C ARG A 386 21.53 21.11 2.70
N LEU A 387 20.26 20.74 2.54
CA LEU A 387 19.53 20.90 1.28
C LEU A 387 19.41 22.38 0.88
N VAL A 388 19.10 23.28 1.83
CA VAL A 388 19.05 24.73 1.55
C VAL A 388 20.42 25.27 1.12
N ARG A 389 21.52 24.83 1.74
CA ARG A 389 22.88 25.20 1.28
C ARG A 389 23.18 24.70 -0.14
N ALA A 390 22.65 23.55 -0.52
CA ALA A 390 22.82 23.00 -1.87
C ALA A 390 22.13 23.83 -2.96
N LEU A 391 21.17 24.69 -2.60
CA LEU A 391 20.53 25.63 -3.54
C LEU A 391 21.45 26.79 -3.96
N SER A 392 22.43 27.18 -3.13
CA SER A 392 23.32 28.32 -3.40
C SER A 392 24.73 27.89 -3.78
N ASN A 393 25.25 26.87 -3.10
CA ASN A 393 26.69 26.55 -3.08
C ASN A 393 26.98 25.11 -3.55
N GLY A 394 25.99 24.43 -4.15
CA GLY A 394 26.14 23.08 -4.67
C GLY A 394 26.60 23.06 -6.12
N GLU A 395 26.90 21.87 -6.62
CA GLU A 395 26.98 21.61 -8.06
C GLU A 395 25.70 22.12 -8.75
N PRO A 396 25.78 22.75 -9.94
CA PRO A 396 24.60 23.31 -10.61
C PRO A 396 23.47 22.29 -10.82
N SER A 397 23.79 21.01 -10.99
CA SER A 397 22.82 19.92 -11.12
C SER A 397 22.13 19.53 -9.81
N LEU A 398 22.69 19.88 -8.65
CA LEU A 398 22.15 19.51 -7.33
C LEU A 398 21.05 20.45 -6.85
N ALA A 399 21.11 21.73 -7.22
CA ALA A 399 20.11 22.73 -6.84
C ALA A 399 18.64 22.33 -7.19
N PRO A 400 18.31 21.87 -8.42
CA PRO A 400 16.95 21.44 -8.73
C PRO A 400 16.50 20.23 -7.90
N ALA A 401 17.39 19.25 -7.69
CA ALA A 401 17.09 18.08 -6.86
C ALA A 401 16.86 18.45 -5.39
N ALA A 402 17.71 19.32 -4.83
CA ALA A 402 17.55 19.83 -3.47
C ALA A 402 16.26 20.64 -3.30
N SER A 403 15.90 21.47 -4.31
CA SER A 403 14.63 22.21 -4.33
C SER A 403 13.45 21.24 -4.30
N GLU A 404 13.50 20.16 -5.07
CA GLU A 404 12.43 19.17 -5.09
C GLU A 404 12.34 18.36 -3.80
N ALA A 405 13.48 17.96 -3.22
CA ALA A 405 13.51 17.31 -1.91
C ALA A 405 12.91 18.22 -0.81
N LEU A 406 13.24 19.52 -0.81
CA LEU A 406 12.65 20.49 0.11
C LEU A 406 11.13 20.63 -0.08
N ARG A 407 10.65 20.59 -1.33
CA ARG A 407 9.20 20.57 -1.64
C ARG A 407 8.52 19.32 -1.10
N VAL A 408 9.15 18.15 -1.28
CA VAL A 408 8.64 16.85 -0.78
C VAL A 408 8.61 16.81 0.75
N ILE A 409 9.65 17.31 1.43
CA ILE A 409 9.68 17.43 2.89
C ILE A 409 8.57 18.39 3.36
N GLY A 410 8.50 19.56 2.74
CA GLY A 410 7.52 20.59 3.02
C GLY A 410 7.46 21.04 4.48
N GLY A 411 6.34 21.65 4.85
CA GLY A 411 6.03 22.02 6.23
C GLY A 411 6.79 23.24 6.77
N ARG A 412 6.41 23.65 7.98
CA ARG A 412 6.88 24.88 8.65
C ARG A 412 8.40 24.94 8.81
N LYS A 413 9.03 23.79 9.06
CA LYS A 413 10.49 23.67 9.24
C LYS A 413 11.26 24.09 7.98
N VAL A 414 10.82 23.63 6.80
CA VAL A 414 11.43 24.00 5.52
C VAL A 414 11.22 25.49 5.25
N LEU A 415 10.00 25.98 5.48
CA LEU A 415 9.67 27.40 5.34
C LEU A 415 10.63 28.30 6.13
N GLU A 416 10.77 28.05 7.44
CA GLU A 416 11.61 28.87 8.32
C GLU A 416 13.09 28.87 7.91
N VAL A 417 13.63 27.71 7.50
CA VAL A 417 15.03 27.61 7.10
C VAL A 417 15.27 28.35 5.78
N LEU A 418 14.36 28.24 4.81
CA LEU A 418 14.44 28.97 3.54
C LEU A 418 14.35 30.48 3.75
N VAL A 419 13.37 30.96 4.52
CA VAL A 419 13.19 32.39 4.79
C VAL A 419 14.43 32.99 5.42
N LYS A 420 14.96 32.33 6.47
CA LYS A 420 16.20 32.78 7.11
C LYS A 420 17.37 32.84 6.14
N ALA A 421 17.51 31.84 5.26
CA ALA A 421 18.58 31.83 4.26
C ALA A 421 18.42 32.97 3.24
N ILE A 422 17.20 33.24 2.77
CA ILE A 422 16.89 34.35 1.85
C ILE A 422 17.22 35.70 2.49
N GLU A 423 16.81 35.91 3.73
CA GLU A 423 17.11 37.14 4.48
C GLU A 423 18.63 37.35 4.68
N GLN A 424 19.39 36.26 4.83
CA GLN A 424 20.84 36.31 4.98
C GLN A 424 21.60 36.51 3.67
N SER A 425 21.07 36.00 2.55
CA SER A 425 21.71 36.03 1.24
C SER A 425 21.30 37.22 0.36
N GLY A 426 20.25 37.95 0.71
CA GLY A 426 19.76 39.09 -0.07
C GLY A 426 19.14 38.69 -1.41
N SER A 427 19.26 39.55 -2.43
CA SER A 427 18.60 39.39 -3.74
C SER A 427 19.16 38.26 -4.63
N ASP A 428 20.33 37.70 -4.30
CA ASP A 428 21.04 36.74 -5.16
C ASP A 428 20.64 35.27 -4.91
N PHE A 429 19.64 35.01 -4.06
CA PHE A 429 19.22 33.63 -3.74
C PHE A 429 18.00 33.14 -4.56
N ALA A 430 18.14 33.17 -5.88
CA ALA A 430 17.06 32.84 -6.83
C ALA A 430 16.43 31.46 -6.61
N TRP A 431 17.25 30.43 -6.35
CA TRP A 431 16.74 29.09 -6.02
C TRP A 431 15.95 29.06 -4.72
N GLY A 432 16.37 29.80 -3.69
CA GLY A 432 15.62 29.93 -2.44
C GLY A 432 14.22 30.49 -2.66
N MET A 433 14.10 31.56 -3.45
CA MET A 433 12.81 32.15 -3.83
C MET A 433 11.95 31.17 -4.64
N ALA A 434 12.54 30.50 -5.64
CA ALA A 434 11.83 29.53 -6.46
C ALA A 434 11.32 28.33 -5.64
N THR A 435 12.14 27.78 -4.74
CA THR A 435 11.73 26.70 -3.84
C THR A 435 10.61 27.14 -2.91
N LEU A 436 10.73 28.35 -2.33
CA LEU A 436 9.70 28.93 -1.46
C LEU A 436 8.35 29.09 -2.18
N GLY A 437 8.36 29.52 -3.45
CA GLY A 437 7.17 29.64 -4.29
C GLY A 437 6.56 28.30 -4.74
N ARG A 438 7.29 27.18 -4.59
CA ARG A 438 6.82 25.82 -4.90
C ARG A 438 6.26 25.07 -3.68
N LEU A 439 6.40 25.62 -2.48
CA LEU A 439 5.79 25.04 -1.28
C LEU A 439 4.26 25.18 -1.33
N GLU A 440 3.58 24.48 -0.42
CA GLU A 440 2.13 24.52 -0.30
C GLU A 440 1.64 25.97 -0.11
N PRO A 441 0.76 26.50 -0.98
CA PRO A 441 0.45 27.93 -0.98
C PRO A 441 -0.13 28.46 0.33
N LYS A 442 -0.95 27.67 1.03
CA LYS A 442 -1.53 28.08 2.32
C LYS A 442 -0.43 28.23 3.37
N LEU A 443 0.49 27.27 3.47
CA LEU A 443 1.66 27.34 4.36
C LEU A 443 2.48 28.61 4.13
N VAL A 444 2.77 28.95 2.88
CA VAL A 444 3.58 30.14 2.53
C VAL A 444 2.85 31.43 2.89
N ARG A 445 1.58 31.59 2.47
CA ARG A 445 0.77 32.78 2.77
C ARG A 445 0.60 33.01 4.27
N GLU A 446 0.37 31.94 5.02
CA GLU A 446 0.23 32.03 6.48
C GLU A 446 1.55 32.37 7.15
N GLY A 447 2.65 31.76 6.72
CA GLY A 447 3.96 31.98 7.35
C GLY A 447 4.68 33.26 6.96
N LEU A 448 4.32 33.86 5.82
CA LEU A 448 4.87 35.13 5.35
C LEU A 448 3.90 36.29 5.48
N ARG A 449 2.85 36.15 6.30
CA ARG A 449 1.88 37.23 6.52
C ARG A 449 2.59 38.48 7.03
N GLY A 450 2.49 39.57 6.28
CA GLY A 450 3.14 40.84 6.60
C GLY A 450 4.61 40.95 6.17
N SER A 451 5.19 39.89 5.59
CA SER A 451 6.54 39.94 5.01
C SER A 451 6.50 40.49 3.58
N PRO A 452 7.43 41.39 3.18
CA PRO A 452 7.54 41.85 1.80
C PRO A 452 7.87 40.72 0.81
N LEU A 453 8.42 39.59 1.30
CA LEU A 453 8.69 38.41 0.48
C LEU A 453 7.41 37.82 -0.12
N LEU A 454 6.27 37.93 0.57
CA LEU A 454 5.01 37.37 0.08
C LEU A 454 4.57 38.04 -1.23
N ALA A 455 4.74 39.36 -1.35
CA ALA A 455 4.40 40.09 -2.57
C ALA A 455 5.25 39.64 -3.77
N GLN A 456 6.51 39.29 -3.53
CA GLN A 456 7.40 38.76 -4.58
C GLN A 456 7.01 37.34 -5.02
N LEU A 457 6.40 36.56 -4.13
CA LEU A 457 6.05 35.16 -4.37
C LEU A 457 4.65 34.97 -4.95
N GLU A 458 3.72 35.93 -4.83
CA GLU A 458 2.33 35.72 -5.28
C GLU A 458 2.20 35.24 -6.73
N PRO A 459 2.95 35.77 -7.72
CA PRO A 459 2.92 35.21 -9.08
C PRO A 459 3.31 33.73 -9.14
N MET A 460 4.31 33.30 -8.35
CA MET A 460 4.72 31.89 -8.27
C MET A 460 3.68 31.03 -7.56
N LEU A 461 3.08 31.53 -6.49
CA LEU A 461 2.04 30.83 -5.73
C LEU A 461 0.77 30.60 -6.54
N LEU A 462 0.46 31.47 -7.51
CA LEU A 462 -0.63 31.24 -8.46
C LEU A 462 -0.36 30.08 -9.42
N MET A 463 0.91 29.81 -9.74
CA MET A 463 1.32 28.70 -10.61
C MET A 463 1.57 27.39 -9.84
N ALA A 464 1.57 27.44 -8.51
CA ALA A 464 1.79 26.27 -7.69
C ALA A 464 0.69 25.22 -7.88
N HIS A 465 1.06 23.96 -7.67
CA HIS A 465 0.14 22.82 -7.82
C HIS A 465 -1.08 22.97 -6.88
N GLY A 466 -2.28 22.81 -7.44
CA GLY A 466 -3.55 22.93 -6.71
C GLY A 466 -3.92 24.35 -6.28
N ALA A 467 -3.15 25.38 -6.64
CA ALA A 467 -3.46 26.77 -6.31
C ALA A 467 -4.70 27.30 -7.03
N ASN A 468 -5.00 26.79 -8.22
CA ASN A 468 -6.20 27.12 -8.99
C ASN A 468 -6.62 25.93 -9.87
N TRP A 469 -7.73 26.09 -10.59
CA TRP A 469 -8.32 25.00 -11.38
C TRP A 469 -7.42 24.52 -12.54
N LEU A 470 -6.55 25.35 -13.11
CA LEU A 470 -5.60 24.97 -14.17
C LEU A 470 -4.38 24.21 -13.63
N THR A 471 -4.02 24.42 -12.37
CA THR A 471 -2.84 23.78 -11.74
C THR A 471 -3.19 22.55 -10.91
N ALA A 472 -4.47 22.14 -10.92
CA ALA A 472 -4.91 20.86 -10.39
C ALA A 472 -4.39 19.70 -11.27
N GLU A 473 -4.09 18.56 -10.66
CA GLU A 473 -3.51 17.39 -11.36
C GLU A 473 -4.34 16.98 -12.58
N ASP A 474 -5.65 16.82 -12.39
CA ASP A 474 -6.59 16.43 -13.45
C ASP A 474 -6.60 17.43 -14.60
N ALA A 475 -6.55 18.73 -14.30
CA ALA A 475 -6.57 19.77 -15.32
C ALA A 475 -5.28 19.77 -16.14
N VAL A 476 -4.11 19.62 -15.51
CA VAL A 476 -2.81 19.51 -16.19
C VAL A 476 -2.79 18.31 -17.13
N VAL A 477 -3.26 17.15 -16.65
CA VAL A 477 -3.32 15.92 -17.45
C VAL A 477 -4.31 16.06 -18.62
N ASN A 478 -5.53 16.54 -18.35
CA ASN A 478 -6.56 16.71 -19.37
C ASN A 478 -6.14 17.73 -20.43
N PHE A 479 -5.53 18.83 -20.02
CA PHE A 479 -5.06 19.86 -20.93
C PHE A 479 -3.91 19.33 -21.81
N ALA A 480 -2.92 18.65 -21.23
CA ALA A 480 -1.84 18.00 -21.99
C ALA A 480 -2.36 16.93 -22.95
N PHE A 481 -3.43 16.21 -22.59
CA PHE A 481 -4.09 15.26 -23.48
C PHE A 481 -4.81 15.95 -24.64
N LEU A 482 -5.57 17.01 -24.38
CA LEU A 482 -6.27 17.80 -25.41
C LEU A 482 -5.29 18.43 -26.40
N LEU A 483 -4.16 18.98 -25.93
CA LEU A 483 -3.12 19.57 -26.78
C LEU A 483 -2.45 18.56 -27.74
N LYS A 484 -2.56 17.26 -27.47
CA LYS A 484 -2.07 16.20 -28.36
C LYS A 484 -3.08 15.79 -29.43
N GLN A 485 -4.30 16.30 -29.38
CA GLN A 485 -5.32 16.03 -30.39
C GLN A 485 -5.13 17.01 -31.55
N ASP A 486 -4.94 16.49 -32.74
CA ASP A 486 -4.82 17.27 -33.96
C ASP A 486 -6.00 16.95 -34.90
N LEU A 487 -6.51 17.98 -35.58
CA LEU A 487 -7.52 17.84 -36.63
C LEU A 487 -6.80 18.01 -37.97
N TYR A 488 -6.71 16.92 -38.73
CA TYR A 488 -6.14 16.96 -40.08
C TYR A 488 -6.92 17.97 -40.95
N ALA A 489 -6.30 19.11 -41.26
CA ALA A 489 -6.78 20.05 -42.25
C ALA A 489 -5.98 19.84 -43.54
N PRO A 490 -6.56 19.29 -44.62
CA PRO A 490 -5.86 19.21 -45.90
C PRO A 490 -5.52 20.62 -46.38
N VAL A 491 -4.26 20.85 -46.70
CA VAL A 491 -3.78 22.08 -47.35
C VAL A 491 -4.33 22.08 -48.77
N ASN A 492 -5.22 23.03 -49.09
CA ASN A 492 -5.71 23.27 -50.45
C ASN A 492 -4.66 23.97 -51.31
#